data_AF-A0A9E3WZY4-F1
#
_entry.id   AF-A0A9E3WZY4-F1
#
_cell.length_a   1.000
_cell.length_b   1.000
_cell.length_c   1.000
_cell.angle_alpha   90.00
_cell.angle_beta   90.00
_cell.angle_gamma   90.00
#
_symmetry.space_group_name_H-M   'P 1'
#
loop_
_entity.id
_entity.type
_entity.pdbx_description
1 polymer ?
#
loop_
_entity_poly.entity_id
_entity_poly.type
_entity_poly.pdbx_seq_one_letter_code
_entity_poly.pdbx_strand_id
1 'polypeptide(L)' 'MAFIHEEREFTSWIQALEADILTPEQLAVLQEMIDDGEADTLERAAQLLDWQESVIDHDEHMYGF' A
#
# COMPACT_ATOMS: atom_id res chain seq x y z
N MET A 1 0.40 -19.08 22.61
CA MET A 1 0.02 -17.66 22.62
C MET A 1 0.87 -16.96 21.57
N ALA A 2 0.18 -16.28 20.63
CA ALA A 2 0.61 -15.22 19.71
C ALA A 2 2.02 -15.27 19.10
N PHE A 3 2.10 -15.34 17.76
CA PHE A 3 2.73 -14.31 16.91
C PHE A 3 2.02 -14.36 15.54
N ILE A 4 0.98 -13.52 15.48
CA ILE A 4 0.55 -12.62 14.40
C ILE A 4 0.99 -13.03 12.98
N HIS A 5 -0.03 -13.13 12.11
CA HIS A 5 0.05 -13.30 10.67
C HIS A 5 1.35 -12.72 10.10
N GLU A 6 2.05 -13.54 9.31
CA GLU A 6 2.96 -13.08 8.27
C GLU A 6 2.14 -12.11 7.41
N GLU A 7 2.18 -10.82 7.78
CA GLU A 7 1.76 -9.73 6.93
C GLU A 7 2.61 -9.95 5.70
N ARG A 8 1.98 -10.45 4.63
CA ARG A 8 2.66 -10.50 3.35
C ARG A 8 2.91 -9.04 3.02
N GLU A 9 4.11 -8.59 3.36
CA GLU A 9 4.73 -7.34 2.94
C GLU A 9 4.78 -7.41 1.41
N PHE A 10 3.65 -7.19 0.75
CA PHE A 10 3.68 -7.01 -0.68
C PHE A 10 4.35 -5.65 -0.88
N THR A 11 5.47 -5.69 -1.58
CA THR A 11 6.32 -4.51 -1.82
C THR A 11 5.60 -3.44 -2.65
N SER A 12 4.43 -3.76 -3.21
CA SER A 12 3.65 -2.83 -4.02
C SER A 12 2.15 -3.12 -4.03
N TRP A 13 1.34 -2.11 -3.69
CA TRP A 13 -0.13 -2.17 -3.71
C TRP A 13 -0.69 -2.48 -5.10
N ILE A 14 -0.04 -1.95 -6.15
CA ILE A 14 -0.40 -2.22 -7.55
C ILE A 14 -0.20 -3.70 -7.86
N GLN A 15 0.96 -4.25 -7.52
CA GLN A 15 1.27 -5.64 -7.80
C GLN A 15 0.31 -6.58 -7.06
N ALA A 16 -0.06 -6.23 -5.83
CA ALA A 16 -1.04 -6.99 -5.07
C ALA A 16 -2.45 -6.91 -5.67
N LEU A 17 -2.84 -5.75 -6.19
CA LEU A 17 -4.11 -5.56 -6.91
C LEU A 17 -4.15 -6.37 -8.21
N GLU A 18 -3.09 -6.30 -9.03
CA GLU A 18 -2.99 -7.03 -10.30
C GLU A 18 -2.94 -8.56 -10.10
N ALA A 19 -2.32 -9.00 -9.01
CA ALA A 19 -2.25 -10.42 -8.65
C ALA A 19 -3.51 -10.93 -7.92
N ASP A 20 -4.49 -10.06 -7.64
CA ASP A 20 -5.71 -10.37 -6.89
C ASP A 20 -5.42 -11.04 -5.53
N ILE A 21 -4.33 -10.62 -4.87
CA ILE A 21 -3.91 -11.15 -3.56
C ILE A 21 -4.26 -10.23 -2.40
N LEU A 22 -4.89 -9.08 -2.68
CA LEU A 22 -5.33 -8.13 -1.67
C LEU A 22 -6.40 -8.74 -0.77
N THR A 23 -6.27 -8.50 0.54
CA THR A 23 -7.31 -8.86 1.50
C THR A 23 -8.53 -7.96 1.32
N PRO A 24 -9.73 -8.40 1.75
CA PRO A 24 -10.93 -7.55 1.73
C PRO A 24 -10.74 -6.24 2.52
N GLU A 25 -9.92 -6.25 3.56
CA GLU A 25 -9.58 -5.05 4.35
C GLU A 25 -8.72 -4.08 3.54
N GLN A 26 -7.75 -4.58 2.77
CA GLN A 26 -6.90 -3.76 1.90
C GLN A 26 -7.68 -3.19 0.71
N LEU A 27 -8.60 -3.96 0.13
CA LEU A 27 -9.53 -3.45 -0.88
C LEU A 27 -10.44 -2.36 -0.32
N ALA A 28 -10.85 -2.46 0.94
CA ALA A 28 -11.65 -1.42 1.58
C ALA A 28 -10.86 -0.10 1.70
N VAL A 29 -9.56 -0.15 2.00
CA VAL A 29 -8.68 1.03 1.99
C VAL A 29 -8.64 1.68 0.61
N LEU A 30 -8.41 0.90 -0.45
CA LEU A 30 -8.42 1.43 -1.82
C LEU A 30 -9.78 2.03 -2.20
N GLN A 31 -10.87 1.42 -1.74
CA GLN A 31 -12.22 1.90 -1.99
C GLN A 31 -12.55 3.17 -1.21
N GLU A 32 -12.04 3.30 0.01
CA GLU A 32 -12.16 4.50 0.85
C GLU A 32 -11.45 5.70 0.20
N MET A 33 -10.24 5.50 -0.34
CA MET A 33 -9.53 6.55 -1.09
C MET A 33 -10.32 7.04 -2.32
N ILE A 34 -11.10 6.16 -2.95
CA ILE A 34 -11.98 6.54 -4.05
C ILE A 34 -13.18 7.34 -3.54
N ASP A 35 -13.76 6.92 -2.40
CA ASP A 35 -14.90 7.60 -1.79
C ASP A 35 -14.53 9.01 -1.27
N ASP A 36 -13.33 9.17 -0.72
CA ASP A 36 -12.77 10.46 -0.29
C ASP A 36 -12.38 11.36 -1.49
N GLY A 37 -12.28 10.78 -2.68
CA GLY A 37 -11.91 11.48 -3.91
C GLY A 37 -10.40 11.69 -4.07
N GLU A 38 -9.58 10.97 -3.29
CA GLU A 38 -8.12 10.93 -3.46
C GLU A 38 -7.71 10.20 -4.74
N ALA A 39 -8.54 9.25 -5.19
CA ALA A 39 -8.32 8.48 -6.41
C ALA A 39 -9.60 8.26 -7.25
N ASP A 40 -9.48 8.30 -8.58
CA ASP A 40 -10.60 7.96 -9.47
C ASP A 40 -10.82 6.45 -9.63
N THR A 41 -9.80 5.63 -9.38
CA THR A 41 -9.83 4.17 -9.61
C THR A 41 -8.99 3.42 -8.58
N LEU A 42 -9.26 2.11 -8.40
CA LEU A 42 -8.51 1.24 -7.49
C LEU A 42 -7.02 1.18 -7.87
N GLU A 43 -6.71 1.15 -9.16
CA GLU A 43 -5.33 1.20 -9.67
C GLU A 43 -4.64 2.51 -9.30
N ARG A 44 -5.37 3.64 -9.32
CA ARG A 44 -4.83 4.94 -8.95
C ARG A 44 -4.63 5.06 -7.44
N ALA A 45 -5.56 4.54 -6.64
CA ALA A 45 -5.44 4.45 -5.19
C ALA A 45 -4.20 3.61 -4.81
N ALA A 46 -4.03 2.45 -5.44
CA ALA A 46 -2.88 1.57 -5.21
C ALA A 46 -1.56 2.26 -5.57
N GLN A 47 -1.49 2.99 -6.69
CA GLN A 47 -0.32 3.80 -7.06
C GLN A 47 0.03 4.89 -6.04
N LEU A 48 -0.98 5.52 -5.45
CA LEU A 48 -0.78 6.58 -4.46
C LEU A 48 -0.23 6.03 -3.15
N LEU A 49 -0.76 4.90 -2.67
CA LEU A 49 -0.25 4.22 -1.48
C LEU A 49 1.18 3.73 -1.69
N ASP A 50 1.47 3.11 -2.83
CA ASP A 50 2.81 2.66 -3.21
C ASP A 50 3.84 3.81 -3.17
N TRP A 51 3.45 4.96 -3.70
CA TRP A 51 4.27 6.17 -3.67
C TRP A 51 4.44 6.73 -2.24
N GLN A 52 3.37 6.76 -1.43
CA GLN A 52 3.45 7.20 -0.03
C GLN A 52 4.39 6.31 0.79
N GLU A 53 4.30 4.99 0.65
CA GLU A 53 5.20 4.06 1.35
C GLU A 53 6.65 4.21 0.87
N SER A 54 6.87 4.37 -0.43
CA SER A 54 8.21 4.62 -0.98
C SER A 54 8.82 5.95 -0.52
N VAL A 55 8.00 6.97 -0.24
CA VAL A 55 8.46 8.27 0.29
C VAL A 55 8.79 8.17 1.78
N ILE A 56 8.08 7.34 2.54
CA ILE A 56 8.33 7.10 3.98
C ILE A 56 9.63 6.28 4.18
N ASP A 57 9.98 5.40 3.25
CA ASP A 57 11.24 4.62 3.28
C ASP A 57 12.49 5.48 2.95
N HIS A 58 12.30 6.72 2.46
CA HIS A 58 13.40 7.62 2.11
C HIS A 58 13.87 8.50 3.29
N ASP A 59 14.11 7.93 4.47
CA ASP A 59 14.84 8.63 5.55
C ASP A 59 16.12 7.90 5.99
N GLU A 60 16.51 6.78 5.38
CA GLU A 60 17.70 6.02 5.81
C GLU A 60 19.02 6.31 5.07
N HIS A 61 19.06 7.30 4.16
CA HIS A 61 20.30 7.60 3.41
C HIS A 61 20.81 9.06 3.51
N MET A 62 20.29 9.86 4.45
CA MET A 62 20.70 11.26 4.64
C MET A 62 21.62 11.51 5.86
N TYR A 63 22.31 10.49 6.37
CA TYR A 63 23.47 10.69 7.25
C TYR A 63 24.66 9.83 6.81
N GLY A 64 25.27 10.24 5.71
CA GLY A 64 26.67 9.92 5.44
C GLY A 64 27.57 10.69 6.42
N PHE A 65 28.31 9.96 7.25
CA PHE A 65 29.47 10.45 7.99
C PHE A 65 30.61 9.44 7.88
#